data_AF-B9TPS3-F1
#
_entry.id   AF-B9TPS3-F1
#
_cell.length_a   1.000
_cell.length_b   1.000
_cell.length_c   1.000
_cell.angle_alpha   90.00
_cell.angle_beta   90.00
_cell.angle_gamma   90.00
#
_symmetry.space_group_name_H-M   'P 1'
#
loop_
_entity.id
_entity.type
_entity.pdbx_description
1 polymer ?
#
loop_
_entity_poly.entity_id
_entity_poly.type
_entity_poly.pdbx_seq_one_letter_code
_entity_poly.pdbx_strand_id
1 'polypeptide(L)'
;DFDGGAFHQRGVAVTREHAQAVLRRISGLDVSITALHVATTWTDRARQATSYRNGRMLLAGDAAHIHSPLGGQGLNLGLGDAMNLGWKLAAVVRGEASHVLLDSYHVERHPVGERVLDWSRAQVAIMRPDPEARALHAIFRDLMATRDGAAYFAGRVWGMDADSAPNFEIDGVTVNARMRDGRGMLLDFDADPARRSWARAQGIKYVTGSVPQRLGYNALLVRPDGVIAWRDGDGDLSQVAAPCYGLTRS
;
A
#
# COMPACT_ATOMS: atom_id res chain seq x y z
N ASP A 1 -11.51 -9.44 -22.88
CA ASP A 1 -11.82 -10.83 -23.29
C ASP A 1 -11.20 -11.76 -22.25
N PHE A 2 -11.88 -12.83 -21.86
CA PHE A 2 -11.40 -13.82 -20.88
C PHE A 2 -10.84 -15.05 -21.60
N ASP A 3 -9.92 -14.84 -22.54
CA ASP A 3 -9.35 -15.86 -23.42
C ASP A 3 -8.22 -16.69 -22.75
N GLY A 4 -8.05 -16.57 -21.43
CA GLY A 4 -6.96 -17.20 -20.67
C GLY A 4 -5.57 -16.67 -21.02
N GLY A 5 -5.47 -15.49 -21.66
CA GLY A 5 -4.22 -14.92 -22.12
C GLY A 5 -3.69 -15.57 -23.40
N ALA A 6 -4.53 -16.30 -24.14
CA ALA A 6 -4.14 -16.99 -25.37
C ALA A 6 -3.57 -16.04 -26.42
N PHE A 7 -4.14 -14.87 -26.62
CA PHE A 7 -3.58 -13.88 -27.55
C PHE A 7 -2.23 -13.34 -27.06
N HIS A 8 -2.14 -12.97 -25.77
CA HIS A 8 -0.92 -12.43 -25.18
C HIS A 8 0.27 -13.39 -25.32
N GLN A 9 0.05 -14.69 -25.14
CA GLN A 9 1.09 -15.73 -25.22
C GLN A 9 1.64 -15.95 -26.64
N ARG A 10 0.91 -15.53 -27.68
CA ARG A 10 1.39 -15.64 -29.07
C ARG A 10 2.54 -14.68 -29.38
N GLY A 11 2.73 -13.63 -28.59
CA GLY A 11 3.78 -12.63 -28.81
C GLY A 11 3.63 -11.84 -30.11
N VAL A 12 2.45 -11.88 -30.73
CA VAL A 12 2.16 -11.13 -31.96
C VAL A 12 1.69 -9.71 -31.61
N ALA A 13 2.02 -8.75 -32.48
CA ALA A 13 1.58 -7.37 -32.32
C ALA A 13 0.04 -7.29 -32.44
N VAL A 14 -0.57 -6.42 -31.63
CA VAL A 14 -2.01 -6.13 -31.74
C VAL A 14 -2.24 -5.30 -32.99
N THR A 15 -2.99 -5.83 -33.95
CA THR A 15 -3.39 -5.09 -35.14
C THR A 15 -4.69 -4.31 -34.89
N ARG A 16 -4.93 -3.28 -35.72
CA ARG A 16 -6.18 -2.51 -35.71
C ARG A 16 -7.40 -3.42 -35.93
N GLU A 17 -7.29 -4.37 -36.85
CA GLU A 17 -8.35 -5.31 -37.21
C GLU A 17 -8.67 -6.24 -36.02
N HIS A 18 -7.64 -6.73 -35.33
CA HIS A 18 -7.82 -7.56 -34.14
C HIS A 18 -8.51 -6.76 -33.02
N ALA A 19 -8.03 -5.57 -32.70
CA ALA A 19 -8.62 -4.70 -31.69
C ALA A 19 -10.09 -4.38 -32.00
N GLN A 20 -10.41 -4.08 -33.26
CA GLN A 20 -11.77 -3.81 -33.71
C GLN A 20 -12.67 -5.05 -33.60
N ALA A 21 -12.17 -6.23 -33.98
CA ALA A 21 -12.91 -7.48 -33.85
C ALA A 21 -13.24 -7.80 -32.38
N VAL A 22 -12.28 -7.60 -31.47
CA VAL A 22 -12.48 -7.76 -30.02
C VAL A 22 -13.51 -6.75 -29.50
N LEU A 23 -13.41 -5.48 -29.89
CA LEU A 23 -14.33 -4.43 -29.45
C LEU A 23 -15.77 -4.71 -29.90
N ARG A 24 -15.97 -5.08 -31.16
CA ARG A 24 -17.29 -5.48 -31.69
C ARG A 24 -17.86 -6.67 -30.93
N ARG A 25 -17.04 -7.71 -30.69
CA ARG A 25 -17.46 -8.91 -29.95
C ARG A 25 -17.90 -8.59 -28.52
N ILE A 26 -17.15 -7.74 -27.80
CA ILE A 26 -17.43 -7.43 -26.39
C ILE A 26 -18.60 -6.46 -26.24
N SER A 27 -18.66 -5.41 -27.07
CA SER A 27 -19.69 -4.37 -26.96
C SER A 27 -21.02 -4.76 -27.61
N GLY A 28 -21.01 -5.69 -28.58
CA GLY A 28 -22.16 -5.98 -29.43
C GLY A 28 -22.50 -4.84 -30.41
N LEU A 29 -21.66 -3.81 -30.50
CA LEU A 29 -21.86 -2.64 -31.36
C LEU A 29 -20.99 -2.73 -32.60
N ASP A 30 -21.48 -2.22 -33.73
CA ASP A 30 -20.68 -2.10 -34.95
C ASP A 30 -19.76 -0.88 -34.89
N VAL A 31 -18.62 -1.04 -34.19
CA VAL A 31 -17.61 0.01 -34.04
C VAL A 31 -16.51 -0.13 -35.10
N SER A 32 -16.07 1.01 -35.64
CA SER A 32 -14.90 1.11 -36.53
C SER A 32 -13.78 1.91 -35.86
N ILE A 33 -12.63 1.29 -35.62
CA ILE A 33 -11.39 1.96 -35.20
C ILE A 33 -10.79 2.61 -36.44
N THR A 34 -10.44 3.90 -36.41
CA THR A 34 -9.85 4.61 -37.58
C THR A 34 -8.33 4.61 -37.59
N ALA A 35 -7.71 4.71 -36.41
CA ALA A 35 -6.26 4.65 -36.21
C ALA A 35 -5.93 3.90 -34.91
N LEU A 36 -4.80 3.19 -34.91
CA LEU A 36 -4.26 2.53 -33.72
C LEU A 36 -2.86 3.08 -33.45
N HIS A 37 -2.71 3.87 -32.39
CA HIS A 37 -1.43 4.52 -32.06
C HIS A 37 -0.53 3.65 -31.18
N VAL A 38 -1.12 3.08 -30.12
CA VAL A 38 -0.42 2.20 -29.17
C VAL A 38 -1.38 1.08 -28.78
N ALA A 39 -0.85 -0.13 -28.70
CA ALA A 39 -1.58 -1.27 -28.20
C ALA A 39 -0.64 -2.19 -27.44
N THR A 40 -1.05 -2.55 -26.23
CA THR A 40 -0.37 -3.52 -25.38
C THR A 40 -1.37 -4.57 -24.92
N THR A 41 -0.85 -5.73 -24.55
CA THR A 41 -1.66 -6.81 -23.99
C THR A 41 -1.16 -7.10 -22.59
N TRP A 42 -2.07 -7.54 -21.73
CA TRP A 42 -1.78 -7.89 -20.35
C TRP A 42 -2.55 -9.16 -19.98
N THR A 43 -2.11 -9.81 -18.90
CA THR A 43 -2.76 -11.00 -18.34
C THR A 43 -3.17 -10.74 -16.90
N ASP A 44 -4.07 -11.55 -16.38
CA ASP A 44 -4.52 -11.56 -14.98
C ASP A 44 -3.58 -12.34 -14.04
N ARG A 45 -2.32 -12.60 -14.45
CA ARG A 45 -1.34 -13.31 -13.63
C ARG A 45 -1.16 -12.59 -12.29
N ALA A 46 -1.45 -13.30 -11.20
CA ALA A 46 -1.20 -12.87 -9.83
C ALA A 46 -0.07 -13.72 -9.22
N ARG A 47 1.16 -13.19 -9.23
CA ARG A 47 2.38 -13.88 -8.74
C ARG A 47 3.15 -12.99 -7.80
N GLN A 48 3.77 -13.59 -6.79
CA GLN A 48 4.56 -12.89 -5.78
C GLN A 48 5.84 -13.68 -5.54
N ALA A 49 6.95 -12.96 -5.30
CA ALA A 49 8.21 -13.54 -4.90
C ALA A 49 8.05 -14.23 -3.53
N THR A 50 8.68 -15.39 -3.37
CA THR A 50 8.64 -16.15 -2.11
C THR A 50 9.38 -15.45 -0.99
N SER A 51 10.42 -14.68 -1.31
CA SER A 51 11.11 -13.80 -0.38
C SER A 51 11.39 -12.44 -1.03
N TYR A 52 11.22 -11.37 -0.26
CA TYR A 52 11.54 -10.01 -0.69
C TYR A 52 13.00 -9.65 -0.42
N ARG A 53 13.72 -10.48 0.34
CA ARG A 53 15.13 -10.26 0.70
C ARG A 53 15.91 -11.57 0.63
N ASN A 54 17.07 -11.50 -0.01
CA ASN A 54 18.10 -12.52 0.04
C ASN A 54 19.45 -11.85 0.32
N GLY A 55 19.84 -11.77 1.60
CA GLY A 55 21.04 -11.07 2.04
C GLY A 55 21.01 -9.58 1.69
N ARG A 56 21.82 -9.19 0.69
CA ARG A 56 21.94 -7.80 0.19
C ARG A 56 21.07 -7.52 -1.04
N MET A 57 20.37 -8.53 -1.58
CA MET A 57 19.43 -8.37 -2.68
C MET A 57 18.03 -8.19 -2.12
N LEU A 58 17.32 -7.15 -2.57
CA LEU A 58 15.95 -6.86 -2.19
C LEU A 58 15.10 -6.65 -3.44
N LEU A 59 13.84 -7.06 -3.39
CA LEU A 59 12.87 -6.90 -4.47
C LEU A 59 11.74 -5.97 -4.00
N ALA A 60 11.29 -5.07 -4.88
CA ALA A 60 10.18 -4.15 -4.63
C ALA A 60 9.36 -3.93 -5.92
N GLY A 61 8.08 -3.57 -5.78
CA GLY A 61 7.20 -3.32 -6.93
C GLY A 61 7.02 -4.56 -7.81
N ASP A 62 6.91 -4.37 -9.14
CA ASP A 62 6.64 -5.46 -10.10
C ASP A 62 7.67 -6.60 -10.08
N ALA A 63 8.88 -6.35 -9.58
CA ALA A 63 9.89 -7.39 -9.40
C ALA A 63 9.56 -8.34 -8.22
N ALA A 64 8.80 -7.85 -7.23
CA ALA A 64 8.36 -8.61 -6.07
C ALA A 64 6.94 -9.19 -6.26
N HIS A 65 6.07 -8.53 -7.02
CA HIS A 65 4.68 -8.95 -7.20
C HIS A 65 4.07 -8.39 -8.49
N ILE A 66 3.34 -9.23 -9.21
CA ILE A 66 2.54 -8.84 -10.37
C ILE A 66 1.10 -9.30 -10.14
N HIS A 67 0.14 -8.51 -10.59
CA HIS A 67 -1.28 -8.83 -10.52
C HIS A 67 -2.04 -8.12 -11.64
N SER A 68 -3.34 -8.40 -11.77
CA SER A 68 -4.19 -7.71 -12.75
C SER A 68 -4.19 -6.20 -12.48
N PRO A 69 -4.13 -5.34 -13.52
CA PRO A 69 -4.12 -3.88 -13.35
C PRO A 69 -5.46 -3.31 -12.87
N LEU A 70 -6.49 -4.17 -12.72
CA LEU A 70 -7.78 -3.80 -12.18
C LEU A 70 -7.64 -3.13 -10.81
N GLY A 71 -8.36 -2.03 -10.61
CA GLY A 71 -8.31 -1.24 -9.37
C GLY A 71 -7.10 -0.31 -9.22
N GLY A 72 -6.15 -0.29 -10.16
CA GLY A 72 -5.02 0.67 -10.14
C GLY A 72 -4.06 0.49 -8.97
N GLN A 73 -3.96 -0.71 -8.41
CA GLN A 73 -3.22 -0.96 -7.16
C GLN A 73 -1.73 -1.25 -7.35
N GLY A 74 -1.28 -1.65 -8.53
CA GLY A 74 0.10 -2.09 -8.75
C GLY A 74 1.13 -1.00 -8.44
N LEU A 75 0.93 0.20 -9.00
CA LEU A 75 1.78 1.35 -8.73
C LEU A 75 1.78 1.72 -7.24
N ASN A 76 0.60 1.75 -6.61
CA ASN A 76 0.45 2.12 -5.20
C ASN A 76 1.16 1.10 -4.28
N LEU A 77 1.05 -0.19 -4.60
CA LEU A 77 1.71 -1.26 -3.84
C LEU A 77 3.25 -1.13 -3.93
N GLY A 78 3.78 -0.89 -5.13
CA GLY A 78 5.21 -0.64 -5.33
C GLY A 78 5.73 0.64 -4.67
N LEU A 79 4.93 1.72 -4.64
CA LEU A 79 5.26 2.93 -3.88
C LEU A 79 5.31 2.63 -2.37
N GLY A 80 4.35 1.86 -1.86
CA GLY A 80 4.34 1.42 -0.45
C GLY A 80 5.59 0.60 -0.08
N ASP A 81 6.07 -0.24 -0.99
CA ASP A 81 7.32 -0.98 -0.81
C ASP A 81 8.52 -0.04 -0.73
N ALA A 82 8.62 0.92 -1.65
CA ALA A 82 9.71 1.89 -1.68
C ALA A 82 9.72 2.77 -0.42
N MET A 83 8.54 3.23 0.02
CA MET A 83 8.38 4.02 1.25
C MET A 83 8.82 3.23 2.49
N ASN A 84 8.41 1.97 2.59
CA ASN A 84 8.78 1.11 3.72
C ASN A 84 10.28 0.77 3.73
N LEU A 85 10.86 0.46 2.57
CA LEU A 85 12.24 0.02 2.44
C LEU A 85 13.24 1.19 2.51
N GLY A 86 12.92 2.34 1.92
CA GLY A 86 13.87 3.42 1.69
C GLY A 86 14.55 3.92 2.97
N TRP A 87 13.77 4.19 4.02
CA TRP A 87 14.32 4.67 5.28
C TRP A 87 15.10 3.60 6.04
N LYS A 88 14.65 2.33 6.00
CA LYS A 88 15.33 1.19 6.63
C LYS A 88 16.70 0.96 6.00
N LEU A 89 16.74 0.98 4.67
CA LEU A 89 17.98 0.83 3.92
C LEU A 89 18.93 1.97 4.21
N ALA A 90 18.43 3.20 4.26
CA ALA A 90 19.24 4.37 4.58
C ALA A 90 19.82 4.32 6.00
N ALA A 91 19.02 3.90 7.00
CA ALA A 91 19.48 3.74 8.38
C ALA A 91 20.59 2.67 8.50
N VAL A 92 20.45 1.54 7.83
CA VAL A 92 21.48 0.48 7.82
C VAL A 92 22.75 0.94 7.10
N VAL A 93 22.64 1.63 5.97
CA VAL A 93 23.80 2.14 5.22
C VAL A 93 24.56 3.20 6.02
N ARG A 94 23.87 4.03 6.80
CA ARG A 94 24.50 5.03 7.69
C ARG A 94 25.05 4.45 9.00
N GLY A 95 24.82 3.16 9.28
CA GLY A 95 25.24 2.54 10.53
C GLY A 95 24.38 2.91 11.75
N GLU A 96 23.19 3.48 11.50
CA GLU A 96 22.24 3.91 12.55
C GLU A 96 21.35 2.76 13.02
N ALA A 97 21.27 1.69 12.24
CA ALA A 97 20.46 0.51 12.57
C ALA A 97 21.17 -0.79 12.14
N SER A 98 20.88 -1.87 12.85
CA SER A 98 21.32 -3.21 12.50
C SER A 98 20.67 -3.71 11.20
N HIS A 99 21.37 -4.60 10.48
CA HIS A 99 20.82 -5.30 9.31
C HIS A 99 19.52 -6.07 9.58
N VAL A 100 19.21 -6.37 10.85
CA VAL A 100 17.94 -6.99 11.27
C VAL A 100 16.74 -6.09 10.97
N LEU A 101 16.92 -4.77 10.94
CA LEU A 101 15.83 -3.84 10.55
C LEU A 101 15.36 -4.11 9.11
N LEU A 102 16.24 -4.55 8.21
CA LEU A 102 15.86 -4.89 6.84
C LEU A 102 15.08 -6.21 6.74
N ASP A 103 15.12 -7.08 7.76
CA ASP A 103 14.30 -8.30 7.77
C ASP A 103 12.81 -7.96 7.97
N SER A 104 12.52 -6.86 8.67
CA SER A 104 11.13 -6.40 8.82
C SER A 104 10.50 -5.95 7.52
N TYR A 105 11.28 -5.62 6.48
CA TYR A 105 10.73 -5.26 5.17
C TYR A 105 9.87 -6.40 4.59
N HIS A 106 10.39 -7.63 4.59
CA HIS A 106 9.62 -8.78 4.12
C HIS A 106 8.43 -9.05 5.03
N VAL A 107 8.63 -9.08 6.35
CA VAL A 107 7.58 -9.36 7.34
C VAL A 107 6.41 -8.39 7.21
N GLU A 108 6.69 -7.10 6.96
CA GLU A 108 5.67 -6.07 6.85
C GLU A 108 5.01 -6.02 5.46
N ARG A 109 5.78 -6.17 4.36
CA ARG A 109 5.30 -5.92 3.00
C ARG A 109 4.83 -7.14 2.25
N HIS A 110 5.34 -8.32 2.56
CA HIS A 110 4.93 -9.55 1.89
C HIS A 110 3.45 -9.89 2.14
N PRO A 111 2.91 -9.82 3.37
CA PRO A 111 1.48 -10.05 3.60
C PRO A 111 0.57 -9.00 2.95
N VAL A 112 1.06 -7.77 2.74
CA VAL A 112 0.32 -6.72 2.02
C VAL A 112 0.19 -7.11 0.54
N GLY A 113 1.30 -7.54 -0.08
CA GLY A 113 1.29 -8.04 -1.45
C GLY A 113 0.34 -9.23 -1.64
N GLU A 114 0.36 -10.19 -0.71
CA GLU A 114 -0.54 -11.35 -0.74
C GLU A 114 -2.03 -10.92 -0.74
N ARG A 115 -2.40 -10.00 0.17
CA ARG A 115 -3.76 -9.46 0.25
C ARG A 115 -4.20 -8.75 -1.03
N VAL A 116 -3.31 -8.00 -1.68
CA VAL A 116 -3.59 -7.31 -2.95
C VAL A 116 -3.74 -8.31 -4.10
N LEU A 117 -2.92 -9.37 -4.13
CA LEU A 117 -3.04 -10.42 -5.12
C LEU A 117 -4.38 -11.16 -5.01
N ASP A 118 -4.82 -11.49 -3.79
CA ASP A 118 -6.12 -12.13 -3.57
C ASP A 118 -7.28 -11.21 -3.91
N TRP A 119 -7.17 -9.92 -3.59
CA TRP A 119 -8.13 -8.93 -4.03
C TRP A 119 -8.24 -8.86 -5.55
N SER A 120 -7.10 -8.81 -6.24
CA SER A 120 -7.02 -8.80 -7.69
C SER A 120 -7.64 -10.07 -8.31
N ARG A 121 -7.37 -11.26 -7.74
CA ARG A 121 -7.99 -12.53 -8.15
C ARG A 121 -9.51 -12.49 -7.99
N ALA A 122 -10.01 -11.96 -6.87
CA ALA A 122 -11.45 -11.84 -6.63
C ALA A 122 -12.12 -10.89 -7.63
N GLN A 123 -11.49 -9.75 -7.95
CA GLN A 123 -11.96 -8.82 -8.97
C GLN A 123 -12.03 -9.46 -10.36
N VAL A 124 -10.98 -10.21 -10.75
CA VAL A 124 -10.96 -10.93 -12.02
C VAL A 124 -12.07 -11.98 -12.06
N ALA A 125 -12.26 -12.74 -10.98
CA ALA A 125 -13.26 -13.79 -10.90
C ALA A 125 -14.68 -13.25 -11.09
N ILE A 126 -15.02 -12.12 -10.45
CA ILE A 126 -16.37 -11.56 -10.54
C ILE A 126 -16.66 -10.82 -11.86
N MET A 127 -15.63 -10.41 -12.59
CA MET A 127 -15.78 -9.79 -13.90
C MET A 127 -16.02 -10.80 -15.02
N ARG A 128 -15.91 -12.11 -14.76
CA ARG A 128 -16.13 -13.14 -15.77
C ARG A 128 -17.58 -13.11 -16.30
N PRO A 129 -17.80 -13.40 -17.58
CA PRO A 129 -19.13 -13.34 -18.20
C PRO A 129 -19.99 -14.59 -17.94
N ASP A 130 -19.71 -15.36 -16.89
CA ASP A 130 -20.50 -16.55 -16.52
C ASP A 130 -21.68 -16.22 -15.58
N PRO A 131 -22.72 -17.06 -15.53
CA PRO A 131 -23.89 -16.85 -14.67
C PRO A 131 -23.54 -16.72 -13.17
N GLU A 132 -22.57 -17.50 -12.69
CA GLU A 132 -22.16 -17.56 -11.29
C GLU A 132 -21.50 -16.24 -10.85
N ALA A 133 -20.58 -15.70 -11.67
CA ALA A 133 -19.96 -14.40 -11.45
C ALA A 133 -20.99 -13.26 -11.44
N ARG A 134 -22.00 -13.30 -12.32
CA ARG A 134 -23.11 -12.31 -12.31
C ARG A 134 -23.94 -12.38 -11.04
N ALA A 135 -24.22 -13.58 -10.53
CA ALA A 135 -24.96 -13.75 -9.29
C ALA A 135 -24.16 -13.20 -8.08
N LEU A 136 -22.87 -13.52 -7.99
CA LEU A 136 -21.97 -12.97 -6.97
C LEU A 136 -21.87 -11.44 -7.08
N HIS A 137 -21.80 -10.90 -8.29
CA HIS A 137 -21.76 -9.45 -8.54
C HIS A 137 -23.00 -8.75 -7.97
N ALA A 138 -24.19 -9.34 -8.12
CA ALA A 138 -25.40 -8.79 -7.53
C ALA A 138 -25.32 -8.72 -5.99
N ILE A 139 -24.83 -9.78 -5.35
CA ILE A 139 -24.66 -9.84 -3.89
C ILE A 139 -23.66 -8.79 -3.40
N PHE A 140 -22.49 -8.68 -4.03
CA PHE A 140 -21.50 -7.66 -3.63
C PHE A 140 -21.99 -6.24 -3.87
N ARG A 141 -22.76 -6.01 -4.93
CA ARG A 141 -23.41 -4.70 -5.15
C ARG A 141 -24.36 -4.36 -4.00
N ASP A 142 -25.15 -5.32 -3.52
CA ASP A 142 -26.07 -5.09 -2.39
C ASP A 142 -25.29 -4.79 -1.10
N LEU A 143 -24.17 -5.50 -0.87
CA LEU A 143 -23.28 -5.19 0.26
C LEU A 143 -22.65 -3.80 0.14
N MET A 144 -22.16 -3.42 -1.04
CA MET A 144 -21.59 -2.09 -1.30
C MET A 144 -22.61 -0.95 -1.16
N ALA A 145 -23.91 -1.24 -1.26
CA ALA A 145 -24.96 -0.25 -1.00
C ALA A 145 -25.14 0.06 0.50
N THR A 146 -24.51 -0.70 1.40
CA THR A 146 -24.45 -0.40 2.83
C THR A 146 -23.26 0.50 3.16
N ARG A 147 -23.34 1.25 4.26
CA ARG A 147 -22.23 2.09 4.74
C ARG A 147 -20.95 1.28 5.00
N ASP A 148 -21.09 0.16 5.72
CA ASP A 148 -19.94 -0.66 6.13
C ASP A 148 -19.33 -1.40 4.96
N GLY A 149 -20.16 -1.89 4.02
CA GLY A 149 -19.69 -2.46 2.77
C GLY A 149 -18.95 -1.42 1.93
N ALA A 150 -19.53 -0.24 1.71
CA ALA A 150 -18.85 0.83 0.99
C ALA A 150 -17.50 1.19 1.62
N ALA A 151 -17.44 1.30 2.96
CA ALA A 151 -16.20 1.57 3.69
C ALA A 151 -15.16 0.45 3.53
N TYR A 152 -15.58 -0.82 3.60
CA TYR A 152 -14.70 -1.97 3.39
C TYR A 152 -14.08 -1.97 2.00
N PHE A 153 -14.90 -1.83 0.96
CA PHE A 153 -14.43 -1.83 -0.43
C PHE A 153 -13.56 -0.60 -0.73
N ALA A 154 -13.94 0.59 -0.24
CA ALA A 154 -13.11 1.79 -0.37
C ALA A 154 -11.75 1.58 0.29
N GLY A 155 -11.70 1.12 1.55
CA GLY A 155 -10.43 0.88 2.24
C GLY A 155 -9.50 -0.07 1.47
N ARG A 156 -10.06 -1.14 0.89
CA ARG A 156 -9.31 -2.07 0.02
C ARG A 156 -8.79 -1.39 -1.24
N VAL A 157 -9.63 -0.65 -1.97
CA VAL A 157 -9.25 0.02 -3.23
C VAL A 157 -8.16 1.06 -2.99
N TRP A 158 -8.31 1.89 -1.96
CA TRP A 158 -7.38 2.97 -1.63
C TRP A 158 -6.08 2.48 -0.98
N GLY A 159 -5.97 1.19 -0.63
CA GLY A 159 -4.79 0.67 0.07
C GLY A 159 -4.60 1.28 1.45
N MET A 160 -5.70 1.68 2.11
CA MET A 160 -5.65 2.26 3.44
C MET A 160 -5.39 1.16 4.46
N ASP A 161 -4.15 1.05 4.92
CA ASP A 161 -3.81 0.26 6.09
C ASP A 161 -4.19 1.04 7.36
N ALA A 162 -4.84 0.36 8.31
CA ALA A 162 -5.31 0.94 9.58
C ALA A 162 -4.19 1.57 10.43
N ASP A 163 -2.94 1.25 10.12
CA ASP A 163 -1.76 1.71 10.85
C ASP A 163 -1.11 2.95 10.25
N SER A 164 -1.66 3.53 9.17
CA SER A 164 -1.17 4.81 8.64
C SER A 164 -1.57 5.97 9.54
N ALA A 165 -0.64 6.86 9.85
CA ALA A 165 -0.92 8.06 10.62
C ALA A 165 -1.90 8.98 9.86
N PRO A 166 -3.02 9.40 10.48
CA PRO A 166 -3.86 10.42 9.90
C PRO A 166 -3.07 11.71 9.66
N ASN A 167 -3.37 12.41 8.57
CA ASN A 167 -2.71 13.65 8.20
C ASN A 167 -3.23 14.84 9.04
N PHE A 168 -3.05 14.77 10.36
CA PHE A 168 -3.51 15.80 11.29
C PHE A 168 -2.96 17.18 10.91
N GLU A 169 -3.79 18.20 11.07
CA GLU A 169 -3.36 19.59 11.04
C GLU A 169 -3.09 20.04 12.48
N ILE A 170 -1.82 20.33 12.77
CA ILE A 170 -1.33 20.77 14.08
C ILE A 170 -0.83 22.20 13.90
N ASP A 171 -1.50 23.16 14.54
CA ASP A 171 -1.21 24.59 14.45
C ASP A 171 -1.08 25.09 12.98
N GLY A 172 -2.00 24.68 12.11
CA GLY A 172 -2.05 25.11 10.70
C GLY A 172 -1.07 24.40 9.75
N VAL A 173 -0.30 23.43 10.23
CA VAL A 173 0.63 22.65 9.40
C VAL A 173 0.26 21.16 9.48
N THR A 174 0.30 20.45 8.36
CA THR A 174 -0.07 19.04 8.30
C THR A 174 1.08 18.11 8.70
N VAL A 175 0.77 16.90 9.18
CA VAL A 175 1.77 15.85 9.47
C VAL A 175 2.61 15.56 8.22
N ASN A 176 1.99 15.39 7.06
CA ASN A 176 2.69 15.13 5.80
C ASN A 176 3.67 16.25 5.43
N ALA A 177 3.31 17.53 5.67
CA ALA A 177 4.22 18.65 5.45
C ALA A 177 5.43 18.59 6.39
N ARG A 178 5.24 18.14 7.63
CA ARG A 178 6.33 17.95 8.61
C ARG A 178 7.21 16.73 8.31
N MET A 179 6.77 15.78 7.49
CA MET A 179 7.52 14.55 7.16
C MET A 179 8.36 14.64 5.89
N ARG A 180 8.41 15.81 5.22
CA ARG A 180 9.20 15.99 3.99
C ARG A 180 10.71 15.79 4.18
N ASP A 181 11.20 15.85 5.41
CA ASP A 181 12.58 15.57 5.79
C ASP A 181 12.88 14.05 5.92
N GLY A 182 11.88 13.19 5.74
CA GLY A 182 12.04 11.74 5.87
C GLY A 182 12.31 11.27 7.29
N ARG A 183 11.94 12.06 8.31
CA ARG A 183 12.14 11.70 9.72
C ARG A 183 10.81 11.27 10.37
N GLY A 184 10.90 10.24 11.19
CA GLY A 184 9.82 9.87 12.11
C GLY A 184 9.64 10.91 13.21
N MET A 185 8.47 10.90 13.85
CA MET A 185 8.10 11.86 14.88
C MET A 185 7.22 11.26 15.97
N LEU A 186 7.31 11.82 17.17
CA LEU A 186 6.35 11.63 18.24
C LEU A 186 5.36 12.79 18.22
N LEU A 187 4.12 12.51 17.84
CA LEU A 187 2.98 13.41 17.96
C LEU A 187 2.41 13.24 19.38
N ASP A 188 2.30 14.33 20.13
CA ASP A 188 1.82 14.31 21.51
C ASP A 188 0.86 15.48 21.74
N PHE A 189 -0.44 15.17 21.78
CA PHE A 189 -1.49 16.18 21.90
C PHE A 189 -1.74 16.62 23.34
N ASP A 190 -1.18 15.90 24.32
CA ASP A 190 -1.30 16.21 25.74
C ASP A 190 -0.05 16.94 26.29
N ALA A 191 0.98 17.09 25.45
CA ALA A 191 2.22 17.77 25.78
C ALA A 191 2.94 17.21 27.03
N ASP A 192 2.96 15.89 27.19
CA ASP A 192 3.54 15.19 28.34
C ASP A 192 5.07 15.44 28.42
N PRO A 193 5.58 16.02 29.53
CA PRO A 193 7.00 16.24 29.74
C PRO A 193 7.87 14.98 29.66
N ALA A 194 7.34 13.81 30.07
CA ALA A 194 8.06 12.55 30.02
C ALA A 194 8.29 12.10 28.58
N ARG A 195 7.25 12.14 27.75
CA ARG A 195 7.30 11.84 26.30
C ARG A 195 8.24 12.77 25.56
N ARG A 196 8.20 14.07 25.88
CA ARG A 196 9.13 15.07 25.32
C ARG A 196 10.59 14.75 25.65
N SER A 197 10.86 14.43 26.92
CA SER A 197 12.21 14.10 27.39
C SER A 197 12.74 12.84 26.72
N TRP A 198 11.89 11.81 26.59
CA TRP A 198 12.21 10.58 25.88
C TRP A 198 12.52 10.83 24.39
N ALA A 199 11.66 11.57 23.67
CA ALA A 199 11.87 11.87 22.25
C ALA A 199 13.20 12.60 22.02
N ARG A 200 13.53 13.57 22.89
CA ARG A 200 14.81 14.28 22.86
C ARG A 200 16.01 13.33 23.07
N ALA A 201 15.92 12.41 24.03
CA ALA A 201 16.98 11.44 24.30
C ALA A 201 17.22 10.49 23.11
N GLN A 202 16.16 10.15 22.36
CA GLN A 202 16.26 9.29 21.17
C GLN A 202 16.54 10.06 19.86
N GLY A 203 16.66 11.39 19.90
CA GLY A 203 16.81 12.21 18.69
C GLY A 203 15.59 12.18 17.76
N ILE A 204 14.41 11.80 18.28
CA ILE A 204 13.15 11.75 17.54
C ILE A 204 12.50 13.14 17.54
N LYS A 205 11.95 13.53 16.39
CA LYS A 205 11.23 14.79 16.23
C LYS A 205 9.99 14.78 17.12
N TYR A 206 9.85 15.75 18.01
CA TYR A 206 8.69 15.88 18.89
C TYR A 206 7.77 16.99 18.37
N VAL A 207 6.48 16.71 18.25
CA VAL A 207 5.46 17.66 17.78
C VAL A 207 4.29 17.64 18.75
N THR A 208 3.92 18.83 19.23
CA THR A 208 2.75 19.10 20.07
C THR A 208 2.02 20.31 19.48
N GLY A 209 0.74 20.46 19.78
CA GLY A 209 -0.04 21.62 19.35
C GLY A 209 -1.53 21.37 19.37
N SER A 210 -2.31 22.37 18.97
CA SER A 210 -3.75 22.24 18.87
C SER A 210 -4.14 21.48 17.59
N VAL A 211 -5.07 20.55 17.74
CA VAL A 211 -5.62 19.76 16.62
C VAL A 211 -7.14 19.85 16.67
N PRO A 212 -7.81 20.25 15.57
CA PRO A 212 -9.26 20.38 15.54
C PRO A 212 -10.01 19.08 15.87
N GLN A 213 -9.48 17.93 15.44
CA GLN A 213 -10.05 16.62 15.71
C GLN A 213 -8.95 15.58 15.95
N ARG A 214 -8.91 15.03 17.16
CA ARG A 214 -7.89 14.05 17.58
C ARG A 214 -8.17 12.61 17.15
N LEU A 215 -9.38 12.31 16.67
CA LEU A 215 -9.82 10.96 16.28
C LEU A 215 -9.61 9.87 17.36
N GLY A 216 -9.68 10.26 18.64
CA GLY A 216 -9.46 9.34 19.77
C GLY A 216 -7.99 9.08 20.12
N TYR A 217 -7.04 9.76 19.46
CA TYR A 217 -5.62 9.64 19.78
C TYR A 217 -5.15 10.72 20.77
N ASN A 218 -4.26 10.32 21.68
CA ASN A 218 -3.61 11.22 22.63
C ASN A 218 -2.15 11.46 22.25
N ALA A 219 -1.42 10.40 21.90
CA ALA A 219 -0.10 10.46 21.33
C ALA A 219 0.16 9.30 20.35
N LEU A 220 1.05 9.54 19.39
CA LEU A 220 1.40 8.63 18.31
C LEU A 220 2.90 8.72 18.01
N LEU A 221 3.59 7.57 17.98
CA LEU A 221 4.90 7.47 17.38
C LEU A 221 4.75 7.07 15.91
N VAL A 222 5.15 7.95 15.00
CA VAL A 222 5.03 7.76 13.55
C VAL A 222 6.40 7.55 12.94
N ARG A 223 6.61 6.42 12.27
CA ARG A 223 7.83 6.06 11.54
C ARG A 223 8.08 6.98 10.34
N PRO A 224 9.30 7.00 9.78
CA PRO A 224 9.61 7.77 8.56
C PRO A 224 8.72 7.49 7.35
N ASP A 225 8.12 6.29 7.28
CA ASP A 225 7.19 5.87 6.21
C ASP A 225 5.72 6.22 6.50
N GLY A 226 5.43 6.93 7.61
CA GLY A 226 4.07 7.34 7.97
C GLY A 226 3.28 6.28 8.75
N VAL A 227 3.87 5.12 9.02
CA VAL A 227 3.24 4.05 9.81
C VAL A 227 3.33 4.37 11.30
N ILE A 228 2.23 4.20 12.02
CA ILE A 228 2.14 4.29 13.47
C ILE A 228 2.86 3.08 14.05
N ALA A 229 3.95 3.32 14.78
CA ALA A 229 4.69 2.30 15.53
C ALA A 229 4.17 2.11 16.96
N TRP A 230 3.52 3.14 17.52
CA TRP A 230 2.97 3.10 18.88
C TRP A 230 1.85 4.13 19.02
N ARG A 231 0.80 3.77 19.75
CA ARG A 231 -0.29 4.65 20.19
C ARG A 231 -0.29 4.72 21.71
N ASP A 232 -0.73 5.85 22.25
CA ASP A 232 -0.97 5.95 23.69
C ASP A 232 -1.99 4.90 24.14
N GLY A 233 -1.58 4.02 25.07
CA GLY A 233 -2.34 2.84 25.47
C GLY A 233 -1.78 1.50 24.98
N ASP A 234 -0.87 1.47 24.00
CA ASP A 234 -0.23 0.24 23.48
C ASP A 234 0.86 -0.32 24.42
N GLY A 235 1.04 0.27 25.60
CA GLY A 235 2.07 -0.08 26.57
C GLY A 235 3.24 0.92 26.60
N ASP A 236 4.36 0.51 27.18
CA ASP A 236 5.53 1.36 27.38
C ASP A 236 6.20 1.74 26.05
N LEU A 237 6.18 3.04 25.72
CA LEU A 237 6.79 3.63 24.53
C LEU A 237 8.24 3.20 24.32
N SER A 238 9.02 3.06 25.40
CA SER A 238 10.44 2.70 25.30
C SER A 238 10.66 1.26 24.82
N GLN A 239 9.73 0.36 25.12
CA GLN A 239 9.80 -1.05 24.73
C GLN A 239 9.35 -1.25 23.29
N VAL A 240 8.32 -0.51 22.87
CA VAL A 240 7.71 -0.63 21.54
C VAL A 240 8.53 0.12 20.46
N ALA A 241 9.19 1.23 20.82
CA ALA A 241 9.95 2.03 19.85
C ALA A 241 11.30 1.39 19.44
N ALA A 242 11.95 0.63 20.32
CA ALA A 242 13.31 0.13 20.10
C ALA A 242 13.42 -0.78 18.85
N PRO A 243 12.51 -1.75 18.64
CA PRO A 243 12.52 -2.57 17.42
C PRO A 243 12.16 -1.77 16.16
N CYS A 244 11.26 -0.79 16.28
CA CYS A 244 10.70 -0.06 15.14
C CYS A 244 11.65 0.99 14.54
N TYR A 245 12.69 1.39 15.25
CA TYR A 245 13.70 2.35 14.76
C TYR A 245 15.12 1.77 14.71
N GLY A 246 15.31 0.51 15.14
CA GLY A 246 16.65 -0.07 15.26
C GLY A 246 17.54 0.68 16.25
N LEU A 247 16.93 1.40 17.21
CA LEU A 247 17.66 2.15 18.24
C LEU A 247 18.49 1.17 19.05
N THR A 248 19.81 1.25 18.93
CA THR A 248 20.73 0.52 19.80
C THR A 248 20.49 0.96 21.23
N ARG A 249 20.17 0.01 22.12
CA ARG A 249 20.35 0.24 23.56
C ARG A 249 21.80 0.67 23.78
N SER A 250 22.00 1.90 24.25
CA SER A 250 23.27 2.34 24.82
C SER A 250 23.58 1.53 26.07
#